data_AF-A0A1I7VAT9-F1
#
_entry.id   AF-A0A1I7VAT9-F1
#
_cell.length_a   1.000
_cell.length_b   1.000
_cell.length_c   1.000
_cell.angle_alpha   90.00
_cell.angle_beta   90.00
_cell.angle_gamma   90.00
#
_symmetry.space_group_name_H-M   'P 1'
#
loop_
_entity.id
_entity.type
_entity.pdbx_description
1 polymer ?
#
loop_
_entity_poly.entity_id
_entity_poly.type
_entity_poly.pdbx_seq_one_letter_code
_entity_poly.pdbx_strand_id
1 'polypeptide(L)'
;MDIDIVINIYNASGNGTYWIGLLKDINGIFKWQSGESLNYTNWNKGEPEPRIGCVIASIMECNGKWLIINCNEMLYPDQGFVCEKDIRRS
;
A
#
# COMPACT_ATOMS: atom_id res chain seq x y z
N MET A 1 -6.71 6.36 6.31
CA MET A 1 -6.63 4.99 6.84
C MET A 1 -5.87 5.04 8.14
N ASP A 2 -6.48 4.49 9.19
CA ASP A 2 -5.89 4.39 10.52
C ASP A 2 -4.70 3.40 10.55
N ILE A 3 -3.87 3.53 11.58
CA ILE A 3 -2.68 2.71 11.87
C ILE A 3 -2.96 1.19 11.86
N ASP A 4 -4.23 0.81 11.96
CA ASP A 4 -4.73 -0.57 12.01
C ASP A 4 -4.38 -1.40 10.77
N ILE A 5 -4.13 -0.79 9.61
CA ILE A 5 -3.90 -1.56 8.37
C ILE A 5 -2.55 -2.29 8.36
N VAL A 6 -1.49 -1.75 8.96
CA VAL A 6 -0.17 -2.44 8.97
C VAL A 6 -0.27 -3.73 9.78
N ILE A 7 -0.94 -3.68 10.94
CA ILE A 7 -1.17 -4.85 11.78
C ILE A 7 -2.11 -5.84 11.09
N ASN A 8 -3.12 -5.35 10.38
CA ASN A 8 -4.06 -6.20 9.68
C ASN A 8 -3.47 -6.87 8.43
N ILE A 9 -2.54 -6.24 7.70
CA ILE A 9 -1.88 -6.88 6.54
C ILE A 9 -1.07 -8.11 6.98
N TYR A 10 -0.35 -8.02 8.10
CA TYR A 10 0.36 -9.17 8.69
C TYR A 10 -0.57 -10.32 9.06
N ASN A 11 -1.75 -10.02 9.59
CA ASN A 11 -2.68 -11.04 10.09
C ASN A 11 -3.66 -11.57 9.02
N ALA A 12 -4.00 -10.77 8.01
CA ALA A 12 -5.06 -11.07 7.05
C ALA A 12 -4.55 -11.72 5.76
N SER A 13 -3.31 -11.42 5.34
CA SER A 13 -2.92 -11.66 3.94
C SER A 13 -1.95 -12.83 3.75
N GLY A 14 -1.18 -13.21 4.77
CA GLY A 14 -0.08 -14.18 4.66
C GLY A 14 1.24 -13.54 4.21
N ASN A 15 2.28 -14.36 4.04
CA ASN A 15 3.64 -13.89 3.70
C ASN A 15 3.78 -13.50 2.21
N GLY A 16 3.11 -12.43 1.77
CA GLY A 16 3.11 -12.01 0.36
C GLY A 16 3.40 -10.52 0.13
N THR A 17 3.18 -10.09 -1.11
CA THR A 17 3.25 -8.70 -1.54
C THR A 17 1.89 -8.25 -2.05
N TYR A 18 1.42 -7.10 -1.58
CA TYR A 18 0.06 -6.65 -1.82
C TYR A 18 0.02 -5.22 -2.30
N TRP A 19 -0.77 -4.97 -3.33
CA TRP A 19 -1.27 -3.63 -3.62
C TRP A 19 -2.09 -3.12 -2.45
N ILE A 20 -1.81 -1.89 -2.05
CA ILE A 20 -2.65 -1.13 -1.14
C ILE A 20 -3.29 0.02 -1.91
N GLY A 21 -4.42 0.53 -1.43
CA GLY A 21 -5.19 1.58 -2.11
C GLY A 21 -4.53 2.96 -2.18
N LEU A 22 -3.20 3.07 -2.00
CA LEU A 22 -2.45 4.33 -2.08
C LEU A 22 -1.81 4.46 -3.46
N LEU A 23 -1.95 5.64 -4.06
CA LEU A 23 -1.26 5.99 -5.32
C LEU A 23 -0.68 7.39 -5.23
N LYS A 24 0.36 7.67 -6.04
CA LYS A 24 0.89 9.01 -6.27
C LYS A 24 0.45 9.47 -7.66
N ASP A 25 -0.32 10.55 -7.69
CA ASP A 25 -0.88 11.08 -8.94
C ASP A 25 0.14 11.86 -9.76
N ILE A 26 -0.27 12.33 -10.95
CA ILE A 26 0.55 13.13 -11.87
C ILE A 26 1.04 14.46 -11.27
N ASN A 27 0.40 14.95 -10.21
CA ASN A 27 0.80 16.16 -9.49
C ASN A 27 1.80 15.84 -8.37
N GLY A 28 2.21 14.57 -8.23
CA GLY A 28 3.10 14.11 -7.17
C GLY A 28 2.41 13.96 -5.81
N ILE A 29 1.08 13.97 -5.76
CA ILE A 29 0.31 13.92 -4.51
C ILE A 29 -0.11 12.49 -4.23
N PHE A 30 0.13 12.03 -3.00
CA PHE A 30 -0.34 10.73 -2.53
C PHE A 30 -1.82 10.80 -2.13
N LYS A 31 -2.61 9.84 -2.63
CA LYS A 31 -4.06 9.75 -2.41
C LYS A 31 -4.48 8.31 -2.14
N TRP A 32 -5.24 8.13 -1.06
CA TRP A 32 -5.97 6.89 -0.85
C TRP A 32 -7.18 6.82 -1.77
N GLN A 33 -7.46 5.65 -2.33
CA GLN A 33 -8.67 5.42 -3.12
C GLN A 33 -9.96 5.55 -2.30
N SER A 34 -9.89 5.40 -0.98
CA SER A 34 -11.00 5.68 -0.06
C SER A 34 -11.33 7.18 0.06
N GLY A 35 -10.44 8.07 -0.40
CA GLY A 35 -10.56 9.52 -0.26
C GLY A 35 -10.12 10.05 1.11
N GLU A 36 -9.66 9.18 2.01
CA GLU A 36 -9.18 9.57 3.33
C GLU A 36 -7.83 10.31 3.26
N SER A 37 -7.58 11.14 4.28
CA SER A 37 -6.32 11.84 4.43
C SER A 37 -5.15 10.88 4.70
N LEU A 38 -3.99 11.15 4.09
CA LEU A 38 -2.75 10.41 4.36
C LEU A 38 -2.10 10.94 5.64
N ASN A 39 -2.44 10.34 6.78
CA ASN A 39 -1.94 10.74 8.09
C ASN A 39 -0.79 9.85 8.61
N TYR A 40 -0.55 8.71 7.96
CA TYR A 40 0.46 7.74 8.34
C TYR A 40 1.16 7.19 7.10
N THR A 41 2.45 6.90 7.22
CA THR A 41 3.24 6.25 6.17
C THR A 41 4.19 5.21 6.75
N ASN A 42 4.43 4.13 6.01
CA ASN A 42 5.37 3.06 6.39
C ASN A 42 6.37 2.75 5.26
N TRP A 43 7.00 3.78 4.70
CA TRP A 43 7.90 3.64 3.56
C TRP A 43 9.12 2.77 3.87
N ASN A 44 9.57 2.00 2.88
CA ASN A 44 10.86 1.33 2.95
C ASN A 44 12.00 2.35 2.90
N LYS A 45 13.21 1.93 3.28
CA LYS A 45 14.38 2.79 3.17
C LYS A 45 14.60 3.20 1.70
N GLY A 46 14.67 4.51 1.45
CA GLY A 46 14.86 5.07 0.11
C GLY A 46 13.55 5.42 -0.60
N GLU A 47 12.41 5.15 0.02
CA GLU A 47 11.09 5.43 -0.52
C GLU A 47 10.43 6.64 0.16
N PRO A 48 9.50 7.32 -0.52
CA PRO A 48 9.08 7.09 -1.90
C PRO A 48 10.09 7.66 -2.92
N GLU A 49 10.37 6.91 -3.97
CA GLU A 49 11.09 7.41 -5.15
C GLU A 49 10.35 8.60 -5.81
N PRO A 50 11.06 9.50 -6.50
CA PRO A 50 10.49 10.66 -7.18
C PRO A 50 9.77 10.28 -8.49
N ARG A 51 8.87 9.29 -8.42
CA ARG A 51 8.05 8.80 -9.53
C ARG A 51 6.56 8.85 -9.19
N ILE A 52 5.71 8.78 -10.21
CA ILE A 52 4.29 8.50 -10.07
C ILE A 52 4.08 6.98 -10.04
N GLY A 53 3.00 6.51 -9.42
CA GLY A 53 2.77 5.07 -9.34
C GLY A 53 1.78 4.67 -8.27
N CYS A 54 1.69 3.35 -8.10
CA CYS A 54 0.86 2.71 -7.11
C CYS A 54 1.75 2.13 -6.01
N VAL A 55 1.19 1.92 -4.82
CA VAL A 55 1.96 1.50 -3.65
C VAL A 55 1.70 0.03 -3.35
N ILE A 56 2.77 -0.70 -3.11
CA ILE A 56 2.71 -2.08 -2.61
C ILE A 56 3.30 -2.15 -1.19
N ALA A 57 2.79 -3.08 -0.40
CA ALA A 57 3.39 -3.50 0.86
C ALA A 57 3.89 -4.94 0.71
N SER A 58 5.17 -5.18 0.99
CA SER A 58 5.75 -6.53 0.96
C SER A 58 6.11 -7.02 2.34
N ILE A 59 5.48 -8.11 2.78
CA ILE A 59 5.71 -8.67 4.12
C ILE A 59 7.09 -9.33 4.20
N MET A 60 7.46 -10.13 3.19
CA MET A 60 8.71 -10.90 3.20
C MET A 60 9.92 -10.05 2.82
N GLU A 61 9.82 -9.24 1.78
CA GLU A 61 10.97 -8.53 1.22
C GLU A 61 11.31 -7.25 2.00
N CYS A 62 10.28 -6.62 2.57
CA CYS A 62 10.40 -5.28 3.16
C CYS A 62 9.81 -5.18 4.57
N ASN A 63 9.51 -6.30 5.24
CA ASN A 63 8.90 -6.32 6.58
C ASN A 63 7.66 -5.42 6.66
N GLY A 64 6.74 -5.57 5.70
CA GLY A 64 5.48 -4.83 5.63
C GLY A 64 5.64 -3.37 5.22
N LYS A 65 6.86 -2.92 4.89
CA LYS A 65 7.11 -1.56 4.41
C LYS A 65 6.70 -1.38 2.96
N TRP A 66 6.49 -0.12 2.60
CA TRP A 66 5.88 0.29 1.36
C TRP A 66 6.90 0.68 0.30
N LEU A 67 6.63 0.30 -0.95
CA LEU A 67 7.39 0.67 -2.14
C LEU A 67 6.47 1.35 -3.16
N ILE A 68 7.00 2.28 -3.96
CA ILE A 68 6.25 2.86 -5.09
C ILE A 68 6.70 2.23 -6.41
N ILE A 69 5.75 1.63 -7.11
CA ILE A 69 6.00 0.90 -8.35
C ILE A 69 5.06 1.36 -9.46
N ASN A 70 5.34 0.99 -10.71
CA ASN A 70 4.41 1.28 -11.79
C ASN A 70 3.13 0.46 -11.58
N CYS A 71 1.95 1.08 -11.70
CA CYS A 71 0.67 0.42 -11.43
C CYS A 71 0.41 -0.84 -12.28
N ASN A 72 1.09 -0.98 -13.43
CA ASN A 72 0.98 -2.14 -14.31
C ASN A 72 2.09 -3.19 -14.08
N GLU A 73 2.90 -3.00 -13.04
CA GLU A 73 4.06 -3.84 -12.76
C GLU A 73 3.67 -5.03 -11.86
N MET A 74 3.86 -6.24 -12.38
CA MET A 74 3.82 -7.48 -11.61
C MET A 74 5.26 -7.88 -11.27
N LEU A 75 5.76 -7.37 -10.16
CA LEU A 75 7.11 -7.67 -9.68
C LEU A 75 7.19 -9.03 -8.99
N TYR A 76 6.07 -9.51 -8.44
CA TYR A 76 6.03 -10.73 -7.64
C TYR A 76 4.99 -11.72 -8.17
N PRO A 77 5.27 -13.04 -8.13
CA PRO A 77 4.35 -14.07 -8.61
C PRO A 77 3.04 -14.11 -7.81
N ASP A 78 3.09 -13.80 -6.51
CA ASP A 78 1.94 -13.82 -5.60
C ASP A 78 1.45 -12.41 -5.26
N GLN A 79 1.56 -11.47 -6.21
CA GLN A 79 1.15 -10.09 -5.98
C GLN A 79 -0.37 -9.97 -5.89
N GLY A 80 -0.88 -9.82 -4.67
CA GLY A 80 -2.30 -9.70 -4.37
C GLY A 80 -2.74 -8.25 -4.16
N PHE A 81 -3.95 -8.07 -3.62
CA PHE A 81 -4.49 -6.79 -3.19
C PHE A 81 -5.17 -6.92 -1.83
N VAL A 82 -5.10 -5.87 -1.03
CA VAL A 82 -5.80 -5.78 0.26
C VAL A 82 -6.94 -4.76 0.13
N CYS A 83 -8.13 -5.16 0.54
CA CYS A 83 -9.32 -4.32 0.54
C CYS A 83 -9.65 -3.84 1.95
N GLU A 84 -10.08 -2.59 2.06
CA GLU A 84 -10.66 -2.03 3.28
C GLU A 84 -12.20 -2.12 3.21
N LYS A 85 -12.84 -2.40 4.36
CA LYS A 85 -14.30 -2.33 4.51
C LYS A 85 -14.67 -1.58 5.77
N ASP A 86 -15.47 -0.53 5.62
CA ASP A 86 -16.07 0.19 6.74
C ASP A 86 -17.28 -0.61 7.28
N ILE A 87 -17.13 -1.17 8.48
CA ILE A 87 -18.17 -1.98 9.15
C ILE A 87 -19.35 -1.10 9.61
N ARG A 88 -19.18 0.22 9.74
CA ARG A 88 -20.24 1.13 10.19
C ARG A 88 -21.15 1.61 9.06
N ARG A 89 -20.75 1.37 7.81
CA ARG A 89 -21.51 1.74 6.60
C ARG A 89 -22.15 0.53 5.89
N SER A 90 -22.22 -0.63 6.57
CA SER A 90 -22.81 -1.86 6.04
C SER A 90 -24.23 -2.13 6.54
#